data_AF-A0A1Y2I0Z9-F1
#
_entry.id   AF-A0A1Y2I0Z9-F1
#
_cell.length_a   1.000
_cell.length_b   1.000
_cell.length_c   1.000
_cell.angle_alpha   90.00
_cell.angle_beta   90.00
_cell.angle_gamma   90.00
#
_symmetry.space_group_name_H-M   'P 1'
#
loop_
_entity.id
_entity.type
_entity.pdbx_description
1 polymer ?
#
loop_
_entity_poly.entity_id
_entity_poly.type
_entity_poly.pdbx_seq_one_letter_code
_entity_poly.pdbx_strand_id
1 'polypeptide(L)'
;MTSPARTLPAVTSLYRGLLREVNKQVTRKNNNPFWLHYLRQEFRTPHPASSVPSRIQNAENALLFMKSNRTHRELLEFYFPPMSEDERIKRTVARVGLQLPRMFDPDGEIARDSAAQKV
;
A
#
# COMPACT_ATOMS: atom_id res chain seq x y z
N MET A 1 0.39 30.99 1.18
CA MET A 1 -0.79 30.17 0.82
C MET A 1 -1.61 29.94 2.08
N THR A 2 -2.61 30.77 2.31
CA THR A 2 -3.41 30.79 3.55
C THR A 2 -4.64 29.91 3.32
N SER A 3 -4.78 28.81 4.07
CA SER A 3 -5.93 27.90 3.97
C SER A 3 -7.22 28.63 4.37
N PRO A 4 -8.33 28.50 3.62
CA PRO A 4 -9.58 29.20 3.94
C PRO A 4 -10.16 28.71 5.28
N ALA A 5 -10.88 29.61 5.96
CA ALA A 5 -11.62 29.28 7.18
C ALA A 5 -12.58 28.12 6.90
N ARG A 6 -12.33 26.98 7.54
CA ARG A 6 -12.99 25.72 7.19
C ARG A 6 -14.37 25.63 7.85
N THR A 7 -15.35 25.18 7.08
CA THR A 7 -16.73 25.04 7.55
C THR A 7 -16.95 23.68 8.23
N LEU A 8 -17.95 23.59 9.11
CA LEU A 8 -18.35 22.35 9.77
C LEU A 8 -18.57 21.16 8.81
N PRO A 9 -19.28 21.30 7.66
CA PRO A 9 -19.44 20.19 6.72
C PRO A 9 -18.11 19.67 6.18
N ALA A 10 -17.13 20.55 5.92
CA ALA A 10 -15.81 20.14 5.47
C ALA A 10 -15.04 19.35 6.55
N VAL A 11 -15.20 19.69 7.83
CA VAL A 11 -14.58 18.93 8.93
C VAL A 11 -15.26 17.56 9.09
N THR A 12 -16.59 17.48 8.95
CA THR A 12 -17.30 16.20 9.04
C THR A 12 -16.98 15.25 7.88
N SER A 13 -16.78 15.77 6.67
CA SER A 13 -16.36 14.96 5.52
C SER A 13 -14.92 14.43 5.69
N LEU A 14 -14.01 15.27 6.21
CA LEU A 14 -12.66 14.88 6.59
C LEU A 14 -12.65 13.75 7.63
N TYR A 15 -13.44 13.91 8.70
CA TYR A 15 -13.60 12.90 9.76
C TYR A 15 -14.09 11.56 9.21
N ARG A 16 -15.16 11.59 8.38
CA ARG A 16 -15.69 10.38 7.73
C ARG A 16 -14.66 9.74 6.80
N GLY A 17 -13.88 10.54 6.08
CA GLY A 17 -12.79 10.07 5.23
C GLY A 17 -11.73 9.31 6.02
N LEU A 18 -11.27 9.90 7.13
CA LEU A 18 -10.29 9.27 8.02
C LEU A 18 -10.79 7.95 8.61
N LEU A 19 -12.03 7.94 9.14
CA LEU A 19 -12.61 6.72 9.69
C LEU A 19 -12.68 5.59 8.65
N ARG A 20 -13.03 5.90 7.40
CA ARG A 20 -13.09 4.92 6.32
C ARG A 20 -11.71 4.35 5.97
N GLU A 21 -10.69 5.20 5.85
CA GLU A 21 -9.33 4.75 5.54
C GLU A 21 -8.71 3.94 6.69
N VAL A 22 -8.84 4.39 7.93
CA VAL A 22 -8.35 3.65 9.11
C VAL A 22 -9.03 2.30 9.22
N ASN A 23 -10.35 2.24 9.03
CA ASN A 23 -11.08 0.98 9.07
C ASN A 23 -10.61 0.01 7.98
N LYS A 24 -10.43 0.51 6.76
CA LYS A 24 -10.00 -0.28 5.59
C LYS A 24 -8.57 -0.81 5.74
N GLN A 25 -7.63 0.00 6.22
CA GLN A 25 -6.21 -0.32 6.21
C GLN A 25 -5.70 -0.96 7.51
N VAL A 26 -6.25 -0.55 8.67
CA VAL A 26 -5.72 -0.93 9.98
C VAL A 26 -6.66 -1.89 10.70
N THR A 27 -7.91 -1.47 10.95
CA THR A 27 -8.85 -2.27 11.76
C THR A 27 -9.21 -3.58 11.09
N ARG A 28 -9.56 -3.58 9.80
CA ARG A 28 -9.92 -4.81 9.09
C ARG A 28 -8.74 -5.78 8.95
N LYS A 29 -7.52 -5.25 8.84
CA LYS A 29 -6.30 -6.05 8.68
C LYS A 29 -5.86 -6.70 10.00
N ASN A 30 -5.90 -5.94 11.10
CA ASN A 30 -5.38 -6.38 12.40
C ASN A 30 -6.46 -6.88 13.36
N ASN A 31 -7.74 -6.83 12.96
CA ASN A 31 -8.92 -7.11 13.78
C ASN A 31 -8.96 -6.35 15.13
N ASN A 32 -8.35 -5.16 15.18
CA ASN A 32 -8.26 -4.35 16.39
C ASN A 32 -8.95 -2.98 16.19
N PRO A 33 -10.01 -2.65 16.96
CA PRO A 33 -10.74 -1.40 16.83
C PRO A 33 -10.09 -0.21 17.54
N PHE A 34 -8.96 -0.40 18.25
CA PHE A 34 -8.28 0.62 19.04
C PHE A 34 -8.11 1.96 18.30
N TRP A 35 -7.61 1.93 17.07
CA TRP A 35 -7.35 3.13 16.27
C TRP A 35 -8.63 3.90 15.90
N LEU A 36 -9.76 3.20 15.71
CA LEU A 36 -11.05 3.86 15.49
C LEU A 36 -11.55 4.53 16.78
N HIS A 37 -11.38 3.88 17.93
CA HIS A 37 -11.73 4.47 19.22
C HIS A 37 -10.89 5.70 19.53
N TYR A 38 -9.58 5.60 19.34
CA TYR A 38 -8.65 6.73 19.48
C TYR A 38 -9.06 7.91 18.59
N LEU A 39 -9.33 7.67 17.30
CA LEU A 39 -9.72 8.75 16.38
C LEU A 39 -11.09 9.35 16.74
N ARG A 40 -12.04 8.53 17.22
CA ARG A 40 -13.32 9.04 17.74
C ARG A 40 -13.14 9.88 18.99
N GLN A 41 -12.26 9.48 19.89
CA GLN A 41 -11.95 10.23 21.11
C GLN A 41 -11.31 11.57 20.75
N GLU A 42 -10.32 11.57 19.87
CA GLU A 42 -9.59 12.77 19.45
C GLU A 42 -10.49 13.83 18.79
N PHE A 43 -11.52 13.43 18.04
CA PHE A 43 -12.49 14.36 17.46
C PHE A 43 -13.59 14.81 18.43
N ARG A 44 -13.74 14.13 19.57
CA ARG A 44 -14.73 14.45 20.61
C ARG A 44 -14.13 15.25 21.76
N THR A 45 -12.81 15.14 21.99
CA THR A 45 -12.11 15.86 23.03
C THR A 45 -12.15 17.36 22.71
N PRO A 46 -12.64 18.20 23.64
CA PRO A 46 -12.63 19.64 23.43
C PRO A 46 -11.18 20.12 23.43
N HIS A 47 -10.88 21.03 22.50
CA HIS A 47 -9.54 21.55 22.29
C HIS A 47 -9.55 23.07 22.31
N PRO A 48 -8.45 23.71 22.74
CA PRO A 48 -8.36 25.16 22.72
C PRO A 48 -8.50 25.66 21.28
N ALA A 49 -9.27 26.74 21.09
CA ALA A 49 -9.62 27.26 19.76
C ALA A 49 -8.39 27.58 18.89
N SER A 50 -7.28 27.99 19.51
CA SER A 50 -5.99 28.23 18.84
C SER A 50 -5.38 26.98 18.21
N SER A 51 -5.69 25.78 18.71
CA SER A 51 -5.15 24.50 18.22
C SER A 51 -6.04 23.82 17.18
N VAL A 52 -7.30 24.26 17.03
CA VAL A 52 -8.24 23.63 16.09
C VAL A 52 -7.74 23.68 14.64
N PRO A 53 -7.20 24.79 14.12
CA PRO A 53 -6.72 24.86 12.75
C PRO A 53 -5.56 23.88 12.46
N SER A 54 -4.58 23.79 13.37
CA SER A 54 -3.43 22.90 13.19
C SER A 54 -3.84 21.43 13.25
N ARG A 55 -4.80 21.08 14.10
CA ARG A 55 -5.33 19.72 14.21
C ARG A 55 -6.12 19.30 12.97
N ILE A 56 -6.92 20.20 12.40
CA ILE A 56 -7.61 19.98 11.13
C ILE A 56 -6.59 19.74 10.01
N GLN A 57 -5.53 20.54 9.95
CA GLN A 57 -4.45 20.37 8.98
C GLN A 57 -3.72 19.03 9.17
N ASN A 58 -3.45 18.62 10.41
CA ASN A 58 -2.86 17.31 10.70
C ASN A 58 -3.77 16.15 10.27
N ALA A 59 -5.07 16.26 10.48
CA ALA A 59 -6.06 15.29 10.03
C ALA A 59 -6.09 15.16 8.49
N GLU A 60 -5.95 16.26 7.77
CA GLU A 60 -5.82 16.25 6.30
C GLU A 60 -4.54 15.59 5.84
N ASN A 61 -3.41 15.96 6.44
CA ASN A 61 -2.11 15.36 6.12
C ASN A 61 -2.15 13.85 6.36
N ALA A 62 -2.76 13.40 7.46
CA ALA A 62 -2.95 11.99 7.76
C ALA A 62 -3.85 11.30 6.73
N LEU A 63 -4.96 11.92 6.33
CA LEU A 63 -5.86 11.36 5.31
C LEU A 63 -5.15 11.23 3.96
N LEU A 64 -4.40 12.26 3.56
CA LEU A 64 -3.61 12.27 2.33
C LEU A 64 -2.56 11.16 2.36
N PHE A 65 -1.80 11.08 3.45
CA PHE A 65 -0.80 10.03 3.65
C PHE A 65 -1.39 8.63 3.54
N MET A 66 -2.51 8.34 4.21
CA MET A 66 -3.15 7.03 4.14
C MET A 66 -3.62 6.68 2.72
N LYS A 67 -4.19 7.65 2.00
CA LYS A 67 -4.58 7.46 0.60
C LYS A 67 -3.37 7.16 -0.28
N SER A 68 -2.31 7.96 -0.16
CA SER A 68 -1.06 7.79 -0.92
C SER A 68 -0.40 6.43 -0.65
N ASN A 69 -0.41 5.95 0.60
CA ASN A 69 0.10 4.61 0.93
C ASN A 69 -0.71 3.51 0.25
N ARG A 70 -2.04 3.61 0.24
CA ARG A 70 -2.89 2.63 -0.44
C ARG A 70 -2.61 2.62 -1.94
N THR A 71 -2.64 3.78 -2.59
CA THR A 71 -2.37 3.88 -4.03
C THR A 71 -0.96 3.41 -4.37
N HIS A 72 0.02 3.70 -3.52
CA HIS A 72 1.39 3.21 -3.72
C HIS A 72 1.44 1.67 -3.68
N ARG A 73 0.75 1.03 -2.74
CA ARG A 73 0.66 -0.43 -2.69
C ARG A 73 -0.04 -1.02 -3.91
N GLU A 74 -1.15 -0.42 -4.34
CA GLU A 74 -1.88 -0.83 -5.56
C GLU A 74 -0.98 -0.72 -6.81
N LEU A 75 -0.19 0.35 -6.92
CA LEU A 75 0.77 0.54 -8.01
C LEU A 75 1.91 -0.49 -7.96
N LEU A 76 2.44 -0.78 -6.77
CA LEU A 76 3.47 -1.82 -6.62
C LEU A 76 2.94 -3.19 -7.05
N GLU A 77 1.74 -3.56 -6.62
CA GLU A 77 1.12 -4.84 -6.99
C GLU A 77 0.90 -4.96 -8.51
N PHE A 78 0.52 -3.86 -9.17
CA PHE A 78 0.26 -3.86 -10.61
C PHE A 78 1.53 -3.83 -11.47
N TYR A 79 2.51 -2.99 -11.13
CA TYR A 79 3.70 -2.77 -11.96
C TYR A 79 4.88 -3.66 -11.56
N PHE A 80 4.92 -4.10 -10.30
CA PHE A 80 5.97 -4.95 -9.74
C PHE A 80 5.35 -6.13 -9.00
N PRO A 81 4.64 -7.02 -9.73
CA PRO A 81 4.14 -8.24 -9.11
C PRO A 81 5.32 -8.99 -8.46
N PRO A 82 5.09 -9.63 -7.29
CA PRO A 82 6.14 -10.35 -6.60
C PRO A 82 6.68 -11.45 -7.52
N MET A 83 7.86 -11.20 -8.06
CA MET A 83 8.58 -12.13 -8.92
C MET A 83 9.40 -13.04 -8.03
N SER A 84 9.40 -14.34 -8.30
CA SER A 84 10.33 -15.24 -7.63
C SER A 84 11.77 -14.84 -7.97
N GLU A 85 12.70 -15.11 -7.05
CA GLU A 85 14.11 -14.79 -7.28
C GLU A 85 14.63 -15.47 -8.57
N ASP A 86 14.18 -16.70 -8.85
CA ASP A 86 14.52 -17.43 -10.06
C ASP A 86 14.03 -16.74 -11.34
N GLU A 87 12.80 -16.21 -11.34
CA GLU A 87 12.26 -15.45 -12.47
C GLU A 87 13.00 -14.12 -12.66
N ARG A 88 13.43 -13.48 -11.57
CA ARG A 88 14.22 -12.24 -11.60
C ARG A 88 15.59 -12.48 -12.23
N ILE A 89 16.26 -13.57 -11.85
CA ILE A 89 17.53 -14.00 -12.45
C ILE A 89 17.31 -14.33 -13.93
N LYS A 90 16.26 -15.10 -14.28
CA LYS A 90 15.89 -15.40 -15.69
C LYS A 90 15.72 -14.17 -16.56
N ARG A 91 14.95 -13.16 -16.11
CA ARG A 91 14.76 -11.93 -16.88
C ARG A 91 16.05 -11.13 -17.02
N THR A 92 16.91 -11.13 -16.00
CA THR A 92 18.19 -10.42 -16.03
C THR A 92 19.15 -11.06 -17.02
N VAL A 93 19.23 -12.39 -17.04
CA VAL A 93 20.06 -13.16 -17.97
C VAL A 93 19.53 -13.02 -19.41
N ALA A 94 18.21 -13.01 -19.60
CA ALA A 94 17.60 -12.74 -20.92
C ALA A 94 17.90 -11.33 -21.45
N ARG A 95 18.05 -10.31 -20.59
CA ARG A 95 18.42 -8.94 -21.02
C ARG A 95 19.79 -8.87 -21.68
N VAL A 96 20.72 -9.75 -21.30
CA VAL A 96 22.07 -9.84 -21.89
C VAL A 96 22.15 -10.89 -23.01
N GLY A 97 21.01 -11.43 -23.45
CA GLY A 97 20.94 -12.44 -24.51
C GLY A 97 21.45 -13.83 -24.10
N LEU A 98 21.57 -14.08 -22.79
CA LEU A 98 22.01 -15.36 -22.25
C LEU A 98 20.81 -16.18 -21.76
N GLN A 99 21.01 -17.47 -21.49
CA GLN A 99 20.04 -18.37 -20.85
C GLN A 99 20.62 -18.91 -19.54
N LEU A 100 19.78 -19.14 -18.52
CA LEU A 100 20.26 -19.75 -17.28
C LEU A 100 20.72 -21.19 -17.53
N PRO A 101 21.82 -21.63 -16.90
CA PRO A 101 22.16 -23.04 -16.83
C PRO A 101 21.04 -23.86 -16.19
N ARG A 102 20.92 -25.13 -16.60
CA ARG A 102 20.00 -26.08 -15.96
C ARG A 102 20.43 -26.25 -14.50
N MET A 103 19.53 -25.99 -13.56
CA MET A 103 19.79 -26.25 -12.14
C MET A 103 19.87 -27.77 -11.93
N PHE A 104 20.75 -28.21 -11.03
CA PHE A 104 20.92 -29.63 -10.72
C PHE A 104 19.80 -30.08 -9.77
N ASP A 105 18.90 -30.94 -10.25
CA ASP A 105 17.91 -31.62 -9.41
C ASP A 105 18.54 -32.89 -8.81
N PRO A 106 18.57 -33.07 -7.48
CA PRO A 106 19.20 -34.21 -6.82
C PRO A 106 18.54 -35.57 -7.16
N ASP A 107 17.31 -35.55 -7.70
CA ASP A 107 16.56 -36.74 -8.11
C ASP A 107 16.81 -37.15 -9.57
N GLY A 108 17.68 -36.46 -10.30
CA GLY A 108 18.40 -37.03 -11.43
C GLY A 108 17.61 -37.34 -12.71
N GLU A 109 16.48 -36.70 -12.97
CA GLU A 109 15.92 -36.66 -14.33
C GLU A 109 16.30 -35.35 -15.03
N ILE A 110 17.35 -35.41 -15.85
CA ILE A 110 17.66 -34.35 -16.81
C ILE A 110 16.44 -34.21 -17.71
N ALA A 111 15.64 -33.15 -17.49
CA ALA A 111 14.47 -32.83 -18.30
C ALA A 111 14.88 -32.86 -19.78
N ARG A 112 14.40 -33.89 -20.48
CA ARG A 112 14.74 -34.16 -21.87
C ARG A 112 14.15 -33.07 -22.75
N ASP A 113 14.94 -32.69 -23.75
CA ASP A 113 14.66 -31.64 -24.71
C ASP A 113 13.25 -31.72 -25.30
N SER A 114 12.42 -30.70 -25.06
CA SER A 114 11.16 -30.49 -25.76
C SER A 114 11.22 -29.26 -26.68
N ALA A 115 12.36 -29.05 -27.35
CA ALA A 115 12.54 -27.99 -28.36
C ALA A 115 13.16 -28.48 -29.68
N ALA A 116 13.18 -29.78 -29.93
CA ALA A 116 13.62 -30.35 -31.20
C ALA A 116 12.76 -31.57 -31.58
N GLN A 117 11.46 -31.36 -31.84
CA GLN A 117 10.70 -32.23 -32.75
C GLN A 117 9.32 -31.60 -33.05
N LYS A 118 9.22 -30.81 -34.13
CA LYS A 118 8.16 -30.96 -35.13
C LYS A 118 8.52 -30.14 -36.37
N VAL A 119 8.40 -30.86 -37.48
CA VAL A 119 8.65 -30.54 -38.89
C VAL A 119 7.94 -29.27 -39.34
#